data_AF-A0A957BSV9-F1
#
_entry.id   AF-A0A957BSV9-F1
#
_cell.length_a   1.000
_cell.length_b   1.000
_cell.length_c   1.000
_cell.angle_alpha   90.00
_cell.angle_beta   90.00
_cell.angle_gamma   90.00
#
_symmetry.space_group_name_H-M   'P 1'
#
loop_
_entity.id
_entity.type
_entity.pdbx_description
1 polymer ?
#
loop_
_entity_poly.entity_id
_entity_poly.type
_entity_poly.pdbx_seq_one_letter_code
_entity_poly.pdbx_strand_id
1 'polypeptide(L)'
;GELLLAGMVQKAMLLSAAYVVLEVRVSNTTAQALYHKYGFVTVDVKKGYYHNNGEDAYDMRLDLRDAAVAARLDALFSRLRAKNTYEDAFISSNRTRS
;
A
#
# COMPACT_ATOMS: atom_id res chain seq x y z
N GLY A 1 10.38 -1.93 -3.33
CA GLY A 1 9.12 -1.17 -3.35
C GLY A 1 8.02 -1.87 -2.56
N GLU A 2 7.67 -3.09 -2.96
CA GLU A 2 6.51 -3.82 -2.40
C GLU A 2 6.52 -4.00 -0.86
N LEU A 3 7.67 -4.35 -0.25
CA LEU A 3 7.76 -4.53 1.21
C LEU A 3 7.47 -3.23 2.00
N LEU A 4 7.96 -2.09 1.52
CA LEU A 4 7.71 -0.79 2.15
C LEU A 4 6.23 -0.41 2.06
N LEU A 5 5.63 -0.58 0.87
CA LEU A 5 4.19 -0.36 0.68
C LEU A 5 3.38 -1.25 1.62
N ALA A 6 3.70 -2.55 1.67
CA ALA A 6 3.02 -3.50 2.54
C ALA A 6 3.11 -3.09 4.02
N GLY A 7 4.29 -2.68 4.50
CA GLY A 7 4.48 -2.19 5.86
C GLY A 7 3.65 -0.93 6.16
N MET A 8 3.58 0.02 5.24
CA MET A 8 2.76 1.23 5.40
C MET A 8 1.26 0.91 5.45
N VAL A 9 0.78 0.02 4.57
CA VAL A 9 -0.63 -0.41 4.57
C VAL A 9 -0.97 -1.16 5.86
N GLN A 10 -0.10 -2.08 6.31
CA GLN A 10 -0.29 -2.77 7.60
C GLN A 10 -0.34 -1.78 8.77
N LYS A 11 0.56 -0.80 8.79
CA LYS A 11 0.55 0.23 9.84
C LYS A 11 -0.75 1.04 9.81
N ALA A 12 -1.25 1.40 8.63
CA ALA A 12 -2.52 2.11 8.48
C ALA A 12 -3.71 1.27 9.00
N MET A 13 -3.74 -0.03 8.72
CA MET A 13 -4.74 -0.96 9.25
C MET A 13 -4.68 -1.04 10.78
N LEU A 14 -3.48 -1.15 11.36
CA LEU A 14 -3.28 -1.16 12.83
C LEU A 14 -3.77 0.13 13.50
N LEU A 15 -3.70 1.25 12.78
CA LEU A 15 -4.20 2.55 13.24
C LEU A 15 -5.70 2.75 12.96
N SER A 16 -6.39 1.74 12.43
CA SER A 16 -7.81 1.84 12.02
C SER A 16 -8.07 3.01 11.06
N ALA A 17 -7.10 3.32 10.19
CA ALA A 17 -7.26 4.36 9.19
C ALA A 17 -8.38 4.01 8.21
N ALA A 18 -9.16 5.01 7.78
CA ALA A 18 -10.24 4.79 6.82
C ALA A 18 -9.71 4.45 5.41
N TYR A 19 -8.59 5.06 5.02
CA TYR A 19 -7.98 4.86 3.71
C TYR A 19 -6.51 5.27 3.71
N VAL A 20 -5.77 4.84 2.68
CA VAL A 20 -4.41 5.28 2.36
C VAL A 20 -4.44 6.01 1.02
N VAL A 21 -3.73 7.13 0.91
CA VAL A 21 -3.55 7.86 -0.36
C VAL A 21 -2.08 7.89 -0.76
N LEU A 22 -1.83 7.95 -2.05
CA LEU A 22 -0.51 8.20 -2.63
C LEU A 22 -0.64 8.91 -3.97
N GLU A 23 0.45 9.54 -4.39
CA GLU A 23 0.56 10.15 -5.70
C GLU A 23 1.57 9.37 -6.53
N VAL A 24 1.26 9.15 -7.81
CA VAL A 24 2.15 8.44 -8.74
C VAL A 24 2.19 9.14 -10.09
N ARG A 25 3.38 9.29 -10.66
CA ARG A 25 3.59 9.77 -12.04
C ARG A 25 2.77 8.95 -13.03
N VAL A 26 2.11 9.62 -13.98
CA VAL A 26 1.35 8.94 -15.05
C VAL A 26 2.23 8.03 -15.90
N SER A 27 3.52 8.35 -16.10
CA SER A 27 4.44 7.46 -16.82
C SER A 27 4.93 6.25 -16.03
N ASN A 28 4.79 6.23 -14.70
CA ASN A 28 5.33 5.16 -13.85
C ASN A 28 4.36 3.97 -13.75
N THR A 29 4.16 3.30 -14.87
CA THR A 29 3.25 2.16 -15.01
C THR A 29 3.62 0.99 -14.10
N THR A 30 4.91 0.79 -13.81
CA THR A 30 5.40 -0.24 -12.87
C THR A 30 4.87 0.01 -11.45
N ALA A 31 4.94 1.25 -10.97
CA ALA A 31 4.41 1.59 -9.65
C ALA A 31 2.87 1.53 -9.63
N GLN A 32 2.20 2.02 -10.68
CA GLN A 32 0.75 1.93 -10.82
C GLN A 32 0.27 0.47 -10.76
N ALA A 33 0.92 -0.44 -11.48
CA ALA A 33 0.60 -1.87 -11.43
C ALA A 33 0.75 -2.47 -10.03
N LEU A 34 1.80 -2.08 -9.30
CA LEU A 34 1.97 -2.48 -7.90
C LEU A 34 0.84 -1.94 -7.02
N TYR A 35 0.44 -0.67 -7.16
CA TYR A 35 -0.63 -0.09 -6.36
C TYR A 35 -1.98 -0.73 -6.67
N HIS A 36 -2.30 -0.96 -7.95
CA HIS A 36 -3.51 -1.69 -8.36
C HIS A 36 -3.56 -3.11 -7.80
N LYS A 37 -2.42 -3.82 -7.74
CA LYS A 37 -2.34 -5.15 -7.12
C LYS A 37 -2.82 -5.13 -5.66
N TYR A 38 -2.51 -4.07 -4.91
CA TYR A 38 -2.93 -3.89 -3.51
C TYR A 38 -4.36 -3.37 -3.37
N GLY A 39 -5.04 -3.02 -4.47
CA GLY A 39 -6.41 -2.51 -4.47
C GLY A 39 -6.53 -0.99 -4.50
N PHE A 40 -5.44 -0.27 -4.74
CA PHE A 40 -5.53 1.17 -4.97
C PHE A 40 -6.27 1.47 -6.27
N VAL A 41 -7.10 2.51 -6.25
CA VAL A 41 -7.83 3.04 -7.40
C VAL A 41 -7.47 4.51 -7.60
N THR A 42 -7.41 4.96 -8.85
CA THR A 42 -7.24 6.39 -9.15
C THR A 42 -8.51 7.14 -8.78
N VAL A 43 -8.36 8.16 -7.94
CA VAL A 43 -9.47 9.03 -7.52
C VAL A 43 -9.40 10.41 -8.15
N ASP A 44 -8.21 10.85 -8.57
CA ASP A 44 -8.03 12.14 -9.26
C ASP A 44 -6.76 12.16 -10.14
N VAL A 45 -6.66 13.15 -11.02
CA VAL A 45 -5.48 13.44 -11.85
C VAL A 45 -5.01 14.87 -11.59
N LYS A 46 -3.80 15.01 -11.03
CA LYS A 46 -3.16 16.30 -10.78
C LYS A 46 -2.33 16.71 -12.00
N LYS A 47 -2.87 17.64 -12.77
CA LYS A 47 -2.22 18.14 -14.00
C LYS A 47 -0.96 18.94 -13.67
N GLY A 48 0.14 18.66 -14.38
CA GLY A 48 1.41 19.38 -14.23
C GLY A 48 2.05 19.29 -12.84
N TYR A 49 1.68 18.29 -12.04
CA TYR A 49 2.04 18.20 -10.63
C TYR A 49 3.57 18.12 -10.40
N TYR A 50 4.30 17.44 -11.28
CA TYR A 50 5.75 17.39 -11.20
C TYR A 50 6.38 18.56 -11.98
N HIS A 51 6.81 19.58 -11.23
CA HIS A 51 7.38 20.83 -11.76
C HIS A 51 8.61 20.68 -12.67
N ASN A 52 9.32 19.55 -12.59
CA ASN A 52 10.55 19.36 -13.37
C ASN A 52 10.30 19.05 -14.85
N ASN A 53 9.15 18.48 -15.19
CA ASN A 53 8.81 18.09 -16.56
C ASN A 53 7.34 18.40 -16.93
N GLY A 54 6.58 19.03 -16.03
CA GLY A 54 5.15 19.28 -16.22
C GLY A 54 4.32 18.00 -16.26
N GLU A 55 4.82 16.90 -15.70
CA GLU A 55 4.16 15.61 -15.77
C GLU A 55 3.01 15.52 -14.77
N ASP A 56 1.90 14.95 -15.25
CA ASP A 56 0.71 14.67 -14.46
C ASP A 56 0.96 13.57 -13.42
N ALA A 57 0.18 13.59 -12.35
CA ALA A 57 0.16 12.55 -11.34
C ALA A 57 -1.25 11.99 -11.12
N TYR A 58 -1.35 10.68 -10.91
CA TYR A 58 -2.54 10.08 -10.35
C TYR A 58 -2.52 10.20 -8.84
N ASP A 59 -3.63 10.68 -8.27
CA ASP A 59 -3.94 10.48 -6.86
C ASP A 59 -4.66 9.15 -6.73
N MET A 60 -4.08 8.22 -5.98
CA MET A 60 -4.62 6.88 -5.81
C MET A 60 -4.97 6.61 -4.35
N ARG A 61 -6.13 5.97 -4.14
CA ARG A 61 -6.67 5.67 -2.82
C ARG A 61 -6.92 4.17 -2.65
N LEU A 62 -6.61 3.67 -1.45
CA LEU A 62 -6.99 2.36 -0.96
C LEU A 62 -7.98 2.54 0.19
N ASP A 63 -9.26 2.15 0.02
CA ASP A 63 -10.23 2.20 1.11
C ASP A 63 -10.09 0.95 1.99
N LEU A 64 -9.69 1.15 3.26
CA LEU A 64 -9.45 0.07 4.20
C LEU A 64 -10.73 -0.42 4.90
N ARG A 65 -11.86 0.29 4.71
CA ARG A 65 -13.16 -0.11 5.24
C ARG A 65 -13.93 -1.01 4.28
N ASP A 66 -13.47 -1.14 3.05
CA ASP A 66 -14.01 -2.08 2.07
C ASP A 66 -13.59 -3.51 2.44
N ALA A 67 -14.58 -4.35 2.74
CA ALA A 67 -14.36 -5.75 3.12
C ALA A 67 -13.67 -6.57 2.00
N ALA A 68 -13.92 -6.27 0.73
CA ALA A 68 -13.26 -6.94 -0.39
C ALA A 68 -11.78 -6.55 -0.49
N VAL A 69 -11.45 -5.30 -0.16
CA VAL A 69 -10.06 -4.83 -0.04
C VAL A 69 -9.36 -5.54 1.11
N ALA A 70 -9.98 -5.60 2.29
CA ALA A 70 -9.42 -6.28 3.45
C ALA A 70 -9.07 -7.74 3.14
N ALA A 71 -10.00 -8.50 2.56
CA ALA A 71 -9.77 -9.90 2.18
C ALA A 71 -8.62 -10.06 1.16
N ARG A 72 -8.50 -9.14 0.20
CA ARG A 72 -7.38 -9.12 -0.76
C ARG A 72 -6.05 -8.87 -0.07
N LEU A 73 -5.98 -7.90 0.84
CA LEU A 73 -4.77 -7.57 1.59
C LEU A 73 -4.30 -8.75 2.44
N ASP A 74 -5.21 -9.47 3.10
CA ASP A 74 -4.87 -10.66 3.87
C ASP A 74 -4.22 -11.75 3.00
N ALA A 75 -4.76 -12.00 1.82
CA ALA A 75 -4.19 -12.94 0.87
C ALA A 75 -2.81 -12.49 0.36
N LEU A 76 -2.66 -11.19 0.07
CA LEU A 76 -1.38 -10.62 -0.39
C LEU A 76 -0.31 -10.70 0.70
N PHE A 77 -0.62 -10.32 1.94
CA PHE A 77 0.32 -10.39 3.04
C PHE A 77 0.71 -11.82 3.38
N SER A 78 -0.23 -12.76 3.28
CA SER A 78 0.09 -14.18 3.46
C SER A 78 1.07 -14.69 2.40
N ARG A 79 0.87 -14.34 1.13
CA ARG A 79 1.82 -14.67 0.06
C ARG A 79 3.16 -13.96 0.24
N LEU A 80 3.14 -12.69 0.65
CA LEU A 80 4.35 -11.90 0.86
C LEU A 80 5.20 -12.48 2.00
N ARG A 81 4.57 -12.89 3.11
CA ARG A 81 5.26 -13.59 4.20
C ARG A 81 5.84 -14.93 3.75
N ALA A 82 5.08 -15.73 3.01
CA ALA A 82 5.55 -17.01 2.49
C ALA A 82 6.74 -16.86 1.51
N LYS A 83 6.75 -15.77 0.72
CA LYS A 83 7.83 -15.48 -0.23
C LYS A 83 9.10 -14.91 0.44
N ASN A 84 8.94 -14.21 1.55
CA ASN A 84 10.04 -13.50 2.22
C ASN A 84 10.40 -14.15 3.57
N THR A 85 10.44 -15.48 3.67
CA THR A 85 10.92 -16.21 4.86
C THR A 85 12.29 -15.68 5.31
N TYR A 86 12.27 -14.70 6.21
CA TYR A 86 13.40 -14.11 6.92
C TYR A 86 12.85 -13.55 8.25
N GLU A 87 13.50 -13.94 9.34
CA GLU A 87 13.06 -13.87 10.74
C GLU A 87 12.34 -12.57 11.17
N ASP A 88 11.10 -12.73 11.63
CA ASP A 88 10.33 -11.69 12.30
C ASP A 88 10.82 -11.52 13.76
N ALA A 89 12.01 -10.96 13.95
CA ALA A 89 12.49 -10.53 15.27
C ALA A 89 11.77 -9.26 15.79
N PHE A 90 10.86 -8.67 15.01
CA PHE A 90 10.10 -7.47 15.38
C PHE A 90 8.66 -7.74 15.86
N ILE A 91 8.10 -8.95 15.61
CA ILE A 91 6.77 -9.33 16.11
C ILE A 91 6.84 -10.17 17.40
N SER A 92 7.99 -10.76 17.72
CA SER A 92 8.19 -11.58 18.93
C SER A 92 8.32 -10.77 20.24
N SER A 93 8.54 -9.46 20.19
CA SER A 93 8.77 -8.65 21.41
C SER A 93 7.50 -8.15 22.12
N ASN A 94 6.29 -8.46 21.63
CA ASN A 94 5.03 -8.00 22.25
C ASN A 94 4.09 -9.13 22.74
N ARG A 95 4.58 -10.37 22.89
CA ARG A 95 3.86 -11.45 23.59
C ARG A 95 4.58 -11.92 24.85
N THR A 96 4.92 -11.00 25.76
CA THR A 96 5.23 -11.37 27.16
C THR A 96 5.02 -10.17 28.08
N ARG A 97 3.75 -9.78 28.28
CA ARG A 97 3.27 -9.19 29.52
C ARG A 97 1.83 -9.63 29.76
N SER A 98 1.68 -10.80 30.37
CA SER A 98 0.57 -11.16 31.24
C SER A 98 1.15 -11.84 32.47
#